data_AF-J4WND4-F1
#
_entry.id   AF-J4WND4-F1
#
_cell.length_a   1.000
_cell.length_b   1.000
_cell.length_c   1.000
_cell.angle_alpha   90.00
_cell.angle_beta   90.00
_cell.angle_gamma   90.00
#
_symmetry.space_group_name_H-M   'P 1'
#
loop_
_entity.id
_entity.type
_entity.pdbx_description
1 polymer ?
#
loop_
_entity_poly.entity_id
_entity_poly.type
_entity_poly.pdbx_seq_one_letter_code
_entity_poly.pdbx_strand_id
1 'polypeptide(L)'
;MKKMILSIAIALVSFGAFAQTYKNEVKLNILNVIVRPSIELGYEYYLDDNQSVDAELMFLDRFSYWPKKGGKFSATSFKVGYNYYFDSSDAVGFYINPFLKTRFGEYKKDGEEDKNLNAFIIGVGVGYTWVFNSKFVVAPYANIARGFNNEVNKEYWAVEPNAGVRLGFRF
;
A
#
# COMPACT_ATOMS: atom_id res chain seq x y z
N MET A 1 13.94 -28.77 42.55
CA MET A 1 12.71 -28.16 42.00
C MET A 1 12.81 -26.64 41.88
N LYS A 2 13.07 -25.87 42.95
CA LYS A 2 13.19 -24.39 42.89
C LYS A 2 14.24 -23.87 41.89
N LYS A 3 15.39 -24.54 41.78
CA LYS A 3 16.47 -24.17 40.84
C LYS A 3 16.10 -24.43 39.36
N MET A 4 15.34 -25.48 39.06
CA MET A 4 14.86 -25.77 37.70
C MET A 4 13.81 -24.74 37.24
N ILE A 5 12.90 -24.35 38.12
CA ILE A 5 11.88 -23.33 37.82
C ILE A 5 12.54 -21.98 37.52
N LEU A 6 13.58 -21.62 38.28
CA LEU A 6 14.33 -20.39 38.06
C LEU A 6 15.10 -20.42 36.73
N SER A 7 15.72 -21.54 36.37
CA SER A 7 16.40 -21.71 35.08
C SER A 7 15.43 -21.66 33.89
N ILE A 8 14.24 -22.23 34.03
CA ILE A 8 13.17 -22.15 33.00
C ILE A 8 12.65 -20.72 32.88
N ALA A 9 12.45 -20.03 34.01
CA ALA A 9 12.05 -18.62 34.00
C ALA A 9 13.10 -17.71 33.34
N ILE A 10 14.39 -17.91 33.64
CA ILE A 10 15.49 -17.16 33.02
C ILE A 10 15.58 -17.47 31.52
N ALA A 11 15.44 -18.75 31.12
CA ALA A 11 15.41 -19.14 29.71
C ALA A 11 14.24 -18.48 28.95
N LEU A 12 13.05 -18.44 29.55
CA LEU A 12 11.87 -17.78 28.99
C LEU A 12 12.02 -16.25 28.90
N VAL A 13 12.68 -15.62 29.87
CA VAL A 13 12.99 -14.18 29.84
C VAL A 13 14.04 -13.86 28.78
N SER A 14 15.02 -14.74 28.55
CA SER A 14 16.02 -14.56 27.47
C SER A 14 15.43 -14.65 26.06
N PHE A 15 14.27 -15.29 25.85
CA PHE A 15 13.54 -15.26 24.57
C PHE A 15 12.77 -13.95 24.35
N GLY A 16 12.48 -13.17 25.39
CA GLY A 16 11.78 -11.88 25.30
C GLY A 16 12.71 -10.66 25.21
N ALA A 17 14.04 -10.86 25.28
CA ALA A 17 15.03 -9.79 25.38
C ALA A 17 15.73 -9.44 24.05
N PHE A 18 15.29 -9.99 22.92
CA PHE A 18 15.71 -9.50 21.62
C PHE A 18 14.81 -8.31 21.24
N ALA A 19 15.40 -7.15 20.96
CA ALA A 19 14.71 -6.08 20.25
C ALA A 19 14.26 -6.66 18.90
N GLN A 20 13.02 -7.13 18.84
CA GLN A 20 12.52 -7.87 17.68
C GLN A 20 12.23 -6.86 16.57
N THR A 21 13.16 -6.76 15.61
CA THR A 21 12.93 -5.97 14.39
C THR A 21 11.85 -6.67 13.56
N TYR A 22 10.66 -6.08 13.54
CA TYR A 22 9.55 -6.59 12.74
C TYR A 22 9.81 -6.31 11.27
N LYS A 23 10.04 -7.38 10.51
CA LYS A 23 10.35 -7.26 9.07
C LYS A 23 9.11 -7.28 8.18
N ASN A 24 7.96 -7.68 8.70
CA ASN A 24 6.74 -7.81 7.92
C ASN A 24 5.73 -6.78 8.37
N GLU A 25 4.97 -6.21 7.44
CA GLU A 25 3.83 -5.35 7.71
C GLU A 25 2.66 -5.73 6.83
N VAL A 26 1.48 -5.89 7.42
CA VAL A 26 0.21 -5.84 6.68
C VAL A 26 -0.33 -4.42 6.73
N LYS A 27 -0.84 -3.92 5.60
CA LYS A 27 -1.27 -2.54 5.45
C LYS A 27 -2.64 -2.41 4.79
N LEU A 28 -3.39 -1.39 5.21
CA LEU A 28 -4.71 -1.04 4.70
C LEU A 28 -4.76 0.46 4.38
N ASN A 29 -5.36 0.83 3.25
CA ASN A 29 -5.66 2.25 2.97
C ASN A 29 -7.07 2.60 3.45
N ILE A 30 -7.17 3.27 4.59
CA ILE A 30 -8.47 3.63 5.16
C ILE A 30 -9.10 4.84 4.48
N LEU A 31 -8.29 5.80 4.03
CA LEU A 31 -8.79 7.03 3.40
C LEU A 31 -9.52 6.69 2.11
N ASN A 32 -8.93 5.82 1.29
CA ASN A 32 -9.55 5.44 0.04
C ASN A 32 -10.88 4.78 0.35
N VAL A 33 -10.97 3.74 1.18
CA VAL A 33 -12.25 3.08 1.57
C VAL A 33 -13.36 4.07 1.96
N ILE A 34 -13.03 5.12 2.73
CA ILE A 34 -14.00 6.13 3.19
C ILE A 34 -14.46 7.05 2.06
N VAL A 35 -13.52 7.59 1.28
CA VAL A 35 -13.80 8.61 0.26
C VAL A 35 -14.28 7.98 -1.06
N ARG A 36 -13.89 6.73 -1.31
CA ARG A 36 -14.18 5.95 -2.50
C ARG A 36 -14.29 4.47 -2.08
N PRO A 37 -15.30 3.71 -2.49
CA PRO A 37 -15.45 2.31 -2.05
C PRO A 37 -14.40 1.38 -2.71
N SER A 38 -13.11 1.62 -2.48
CA SER A 38 -11.96 0.88 -2.98
C SER A 38 -11.21 0.32 -1.79
N ILE A 39 -11.02 -0.99 -1.81
CA ILE A 39 -10.39 -1.74 -0.73
C ILE A 39 -8.96 -2.03 -1.17
N GLU A 40 -7.99 -1.51 -0.44
CA GLU A 40 -6.57 -1.67 -0.76
C GLU A 40 -5.89 -2.42 0.39
N LEU A 41 -5.45 -3.64 0.08
CA LEU A 41 -4.77 -4.54 0.99
C LEU A 41 -3.32 -4.63 0.54
N GLY A 42 -2.37 -4.42 1.43
CA GLY A 42 -0.97 -4.54 1.08
C GLY A 42 -0.15 -5.31 2.11
N TYR A 43 1.02 -5.68 1.65
CA TYR A 43 2.07 -6.29 2.43
C TYR A 43 3.38 -5.57 2.13
N GLU A 44 4.20 -5.39 3.15
CA GLU A 44 5.51 -4.76 3.03
C GLU A 44 6.54 -5.56 3.81
N TYR A 45 7.71 -5.73 3.18
CA TYR A 45 8.84 -6.43 3.74
C TYR A 45 10.02 -5.46 3.87
N TYR A 46 10.44 -5.21 5.11
CA TYR A 46 11.57 -4.36 5.45
C TYR A 46 12.88 -5.11 5.19
N LEU A 47 13.62 -4.61 4.20
CA LEU A 47 14.95 -5.10 3.83
C LEU A 47 15.99 -4.61 4.83
N ASP A 48 15.86 -3.34 5.23
CA ASP A 48 16.71 -2.62 6.17
C ASP A 48 15.92 -1.46 6.82
N ASP A 49 16.54 -0.71 7.73
CA ASP A 49 15.93 0.41 8.46
C ASP A 49 15.46 1.56 7.55
N ASN A 50 16.00 1.64 6.33
CA ASN A 50 15.70 2.67 5.35
C ASN A 50 15.11 2.14 4.03
N GLN A 51 14.86 0.83 3.92
CA GLN A 51 14.45 0.21 2.66
C GLN A 51 13.43 -0.90 2.84
N SER A 52 12.44 -0.94 1.96
CA SER A 52 11.48 -2.03 1.91
C SER A 52 10.98 -2.30 0.49
N VAL A 53 10.36 -3.45 0.30
CA VAL A 53 9.58 -3.78 -0.89
C VAL A 53 8.14 -4.04 -0.48
N ASP A 54 7.20 -3.64 -1.32
CA ASP A 54 5.78 -3.77 -1.01
C ASP A 54 4.96 -4.28 -2.19
N ALA A 55 3.86 -4.95 -1.87
CA ALA A 55 2.85 -5.37 -2.82
C ALA A 55 1.47 -4.97 -2.32
N GLU A 56 0.60 -4.54 -3.23
CA GLU A 56 -0.76 -4.11 -2.92
C GLU A 56 -1.77 -4.69 -3.92
N LEU A 57 -2.88 -5.18 -3.39
CA LEU A 57 -4.08 -5.56 -4.12
C LEU A 57 -5.15 -4.51 -3.89
N MET A 58 -5.68 -3.95 -4.96
CA MET A 58 -6.70 -2.90 -4.94
C MET A 58 -7.97 -3.43 -5.61
N PHE A 59 -9.07 -3.49 -4.86
CA PHE A 59 -10.39 -3.82 -5.40
C PHE A 59 -11.20 -2.55 -5.63
N LEU A 60 -12.07 -2.61 -6.65
CA LEU A 60 -12.91 -1.47 -7.06
C LEU A 60 -12.06 -0.21 -7.35
N ASP A 61 -10.87 -0.42 -7.92
CA ASP A 61 -9.91 0.63 -8.24
C ASP A 61 -10.47 1.59 -9.31
N ARG A 62 -10.13 2.88 -9.20
CA ARG A 62 -10.63 3.93 -10.10
C ARG A 62 -9.58 5.00 -10.37
N PHE A 63 -9.68 5.63 -11.53
CA PHE A 63 -8.77 6.66 -12.02
C PHE A 63 -8.83 8.01 -11.26
N SER A 64 -9.88 8.28 -10.49
CA SER A 64 -10.08 9.61 -9.86
C SER A 64 -10.94 9.54 -8.59
N TYR A 65 -10.80 10.57 -7.74
CA TYR A 65 -11.68 10.84 -6.59
C TYR A 65 -13.02 11.48 -7.01
N TRP A 66 -13.10 12.04 -8.22
CA TRP A 66 -14.30 12.67 -8.73
C TRP A 66 -15.06 11.68 -9.63
N PRO A 67 -16.25 11.20 -9.22
CA PRO A 67 -17.02 10.29 -10.06
C PRO A 67 -17.52 11.02 -11.32
N LYS A 68 -17.30 10.43 -12.50
CA LYS A 68 -18.11 10.78 -13.69
C LYS A 68 -19.55 10.30 -13.42
N LYS A 69 -20.55 11.10 -13.79
CA LYS A 69 -21.97 10.79 -13.53
C LYS A 69 -22.37 9.46 -14.22
N GLY A 70 -22.85 8.50 -13.43
CA GLY A 70 -23.38 7.22 -13.89
C GLY A 70 -22.30 6.19 -14.24
N GLY A 71 -22.60 4.91 -14.01
CA GLY A 71 -21.75 3.76 -14.37
C GLY A 71 -21.11 3.03 -13.18
N LYS A 72 -20.84 1.73 -13.36
CA LYS A 72 -20.22 0.84 -12.39
C LYS A 72 -18.78 0.57 -12.81
N PHE A 73 -17.83 0.90 -11.92
CA PHE A 73 -16.43 0.52 -12.08
C PHE A 73 -16.20 -0.82 -11.39
N SER A 74 -15.68 -1.78 -12.13
CA SER A 74 -15.22 -3.06 -11.61
C SER A 74 -13.80 -3.28 -12.09
N ALA A 75 -12.83 -2.72 -11.37
CA ALA A 75 -11.41 -2.93 -11.63
C ALA A 75 -10.67 -3.45 -10.41
N THR A 76 -9.76 -4.36 -10.67
CA THR A 76 -8.81 -4.91 -9.71
C THR A 76 -7.42 -4.53 -10.18
N SER A 77 -6.58 -4.05 -9.27
CA SER A 77 -5.20 -3.73 -9.58
C SER A 77 -4.24 -4.46 -8.66
N PHE A 78 -3.08 -4.77 -9.20
CA PHE A 78 -1.93 -5.27 -8.47
C PHE A 78 -0.79 -4.29 -8.62
N LYS A 79 -0.18 -3.88 -7.51
CA LYS A 79 0.95 -2.95 -7.46
C LYS A 79 2.11 -3.62 -6.73
N VAL A 80 3.32 -3.37 -7.20
CA VAL A 80 4.57 -3.66 -6.50
C VAL A 80 5.42 -2.40 -6.44
N GLY A 81 6.06 -2.15 -5.31
CA GLY A 81 6.83 -0.95 -5.06
C GLY A 81 8.08 -1.22 -4.25
N TYR A 82 8.98 -0.25 -4.28
CA TYR A 82 10.17 -0.20 -3.43
C TYR A 82 10.10 1.11 -2.64
N ASN A 83 10.30 1.08 -1.34
CA ASN A 83 10.31 2.29 -0.51
C ASN A 83 11.75 2.57 -0.06
N TYR A 84 12.17 3.83 -0.22
CA TYR A 84 13.38 4.35 0.38
C TYR A 84 13.01 5.45 1.37
N TYR A 85 13.35 5.25 2.64
CA TYR A 85 13.07 6.14 3.76
C TYR A 85 14.29 7.02 4.04
N PHE A 86 14.15 8.34 3.92
CA PHE A 86 15.24 9.30 4.06
C PHE A 86 15.64 9.48 5.53
N ASP A 87 16.94 9.38 5.82
CA ASP A 87 17.53 9.59 7.15
C ASP A 87 16.77 8.89 8.28
N SER A 88 16.28 7.69 7.97
CA SER A 88 15.32 6.94 8.79
C SER A 88 16.02 5.89 9.65
N SER A 89 15.47 5.70 10.86
CA SER A 89 15.64 4.50 11.66
C SER A 89 14.26 3.84 11.84
N ASP A 90 14.16 2.52 11.70
CA ASP A 90 12.91 1.76 11.81
C ASP A 90 11.82 2.18 10.79
N ALA A 91 12.24 2.64 9.60
CA ALA A 91 11.36 3.14 8.54
C ALA A 91 10.42 4.30 8.97
N VAL A 92 10.87 5.15 9.89
CA VAL A 92 10.19 6.38 10.30
C VAL A 92 10.68 7.54 9.44
N GLY A 93 9.76 8.36 8.94
CA GLY A 93 10.10 9.59 8.22
C GLY A 93 9.61 9.64 6.79
N PHE A 94 10.17 10.58 6.02
CA PHE A 94 9.82 10.75 4.61
C PHE A 94 10.31 9.56 3.79
N TYR A 95 9.54 9.17 2.78
CA TYR A 95 9.95 8.15 1.85
C TYR A 95 9.54 8.46 0.42
N ILE A 96 10.22 7.83 -0.53
CA ILE A 96 9.86 7.75 -1.94
C ILE A 96 9.52 6.31 -2.32
N ASN A 97 8.53 6.14 -3.19
CA ASN A 97 8.04 4.84 -3.65
C ASN A 97 7.92 4.80 -5.17
N PRO A 98 8.98 4.49 -5.94
CA PRO A 98 8.79 4.03 -7.31
C PRO A 98 8.00 2.71 -7.32
N PHE A 99 7.02 2.60 -8.21
CA PHE A 99 6.19 1.40 -8.32
C PHE A 99 5.75 1.07 -9.73
N LEU A 100 5.41 -0.20 -9.91
CA LEU A 100 4.71 -0.74 -11.06
C LEU A 100 3.32 -1.18 -10.62
N LYS A 101 2.32 -0.97 -11.47
CA LYS A 101 0.94 -1.37 -11.24
C LYS A 101 0.36 -1.93 -12.52
N THR A 102 -0.46 -2.96 -12.41
CA THR A 102 -1.34 -3.41 -13.49
C THR A 102 -2.77 -3.29 -13.02
N ARG A 103 -3.65 -2.84 -13.90
CA ARG A 103 -5.10 -2.78 -13.68
C ARG A 103 -5.77 -3.74 -14.64
N PHE A 104 -6.80 -4.43 -14.15
CA PHE A 104 -7.69 -5.26 -14.94
C PHE A 104 -9.13 -4.92 -14.60
N GLY A 105 -9.98 -4.70 -15.60
CA GLY A 105 -11.39 -4.46 -15.33
C GLY A 105 -12.12 -3.69 -16.41
N GLU A 106 -13.37 -3.36 -16.09
CA GLU A 106 -14.30 -2.71 -17.02
C GLU A 106 -15.07 -1.59 -16.33
N TYR A 107 -15.46 -0.61 -17.14
CA TYR A 107 -16.45 0.39 -16.81
C TYR A 107 -17.73 0.09 -17.60
N LYS A 108 -18.83 -0.13 -16.86
CA LYS A 108 -20.15 -0.42 -17.45
C LYS A 108 -21.08 0.74 -17.21
N LYS A 109 -21.80 1.17 -18.25
CA LYS A 109 -22.83 2.20 -18.14
C LYS A 109 -24.04 1.78 -18.97
N ASP A 110 -25.23 1.88 -18.37
CA ASP A 110 -26.46 1.38 -19.00
C ASP A 110 -26.68 2.05 -20.37
N GLY A 111 -26.80 1.25 -21.42
CA GLY A 111 -26.99 1.71 -22.80
C GLY A 111 -25.70 2.08 -23.55
N GLU A 112 -24.52 1.85 -22.98
CA GLU A 112 -23.21 2.02 -23.64
C GLU A 112 -22.44 0.69 -23.70
N GLU A 113 -21.53 0.55 -24.65
CA GLU A 113 -20.61 -0.60 -24.71
C GLU A 113 -19.67 -0.60 -23.49
N ASP A 114 -19.36 -1.80 -22.98
CA ASP A 114 -18.43 -2.00 -21.87
C ASP A 114 -17.03 -1.52 -22.24
N LYS A 115 -16.43 -0.72 -21.36
CA LYS A 115 -15.14 -0.09 -21.63
C LYS A 115 -14.04 -0.76 -20.84
N ASN A 116 -13.05 -1.26 -21.57
CA ASN A 116 -11.88 -1.88 -20.98
C ASN A 116 -11.06 -0.85 -20.18
N LEU A 117 -10.64 -1.20 -18.96
CA LEU A 117 -9.82 -0.38 -18.07
C LEU A 117 -8.41 -0.95 -17.87
N ASN A 118 -8.06 -2.00 -18.60
CA ASN A 118 -6.79 -2.69 -18.46
C ASN A 118 -5.64 -1.74 -18.78
N ALA A 119 -4.66 -1.65 -17.90
CA ALA A 119 -3.51 -0.79 -18.13
C ALA A 119 -2.29 -1.30 -17.36
N PHE A 120 -1.13 -1.23 -18.00
CA PHE A 120 0.15 -1.22 -17.30
C PHE A 120 0.45 0.21 -16.85
N ILE A 121 0.89 0.39 -15.62
CA ILE A 121 1.00 1.69 -14.96
C ILE A 121 2.36 1.77 -14.28
N ILE A 122 3.08 2.87 -14.49
CA ILE A 122 4.34 3.19 -13.79
C ILE A 122 4.11 4.45 -12.99
N GLY A 123 4.57 4.51 -11.74
CA GLY A 123 4.41 5.70 -10.93
C GLY A 123 5.47 5.89 -9.87
N VAL A 124 5.36 7.03 -9.21
CA VAL A 124 6.16 7.41 -8.05
C VAL A 124 5.27 8.00 -6.98
N GLY A 125 5.48 7.56 -5.75
CA GLY A 125 4.82 8.08 -4.55
C GLY A 125 5.81 8.72 -3.60
N VAL A 126 5.28 9.59 -2.74
CA VAL A 126 5.95 10.11 -1.57
C VAL A 126 5.01 10.03 -0.37
N GLY A 127 5.56 9.86 0.81
CA GLY A 127 4.79 9.87 2.04
C GLY A 127 5.65 10.13 3.25
N TYR A 128 5.00 10.16 4.40
CA TYR A 128 5.67 10.24 5.70
C TYR A 128 5.16 9.12 6.59
N THR A 129 6.05 8.36 7.20
CA THR A 129 5.68 7.21 8.04
C THR A 129 5.90 7.53 9.51
N TRP A 130 4.86 7.36 10.31
CA TRP A 130 4.94 7.26 11.77
C TRP A 130 4.84 5.80 12.19
N VAL A 131 5.71 5.41 13.12
CA VAL A 131 5.74 4.07 13.71
C VAL A 131 5.59 4.19 15.22
N PHE A 132 4.57 3.55 15.77
CA PHE A 132 4.26 3.56 17.19
C PHE A 132 4.56 2.19 17.79
N ASN A 133 5.39 2.17 18.84
CA ASN A 133 5.83 0.96 19.53
C ASN A 133 6.45 -0.09 18.59
N SER A 134 7.12 0.37 17.53
CA SER A 134 7.67 -0.45 16.44
C SER A 134 6.67 -1.39 15.75
N LYS A 135 5.35 -1.19 15.96
CA LYS A 135 4.30 -2.10 15.47
C LYS A 135 3.25 -1.41 14.62
N PHE A 136 2.66 -0.36 15.16
CA PHE A 136 1.53 0.29 14.51
C PHE A 136 2.05 1.41 13.61
N VAL A 137 1.60 1.41 12.37
CA VAL A 137 2.12 2.31 11.34
C VAL A 137 0.99 3.19 10.83
N VAL A 138 1.25 4.49 10.72
CA VAL A 138 0.37 5.45 10.07
C VAL A 138 1.20 6.19 9.04
N ALA A 139 0.80 6.14 7.77
CA ALA A 139 1.52 6.80 6.70
C ALA A 139 0.58 7.46 5.69
N PRO A 140 0.36 8.79 5.77
CA PRO A 140 -0.22 9.54 4.67
C PRO A 140 0.75 9.54 3.48
N TYR A 141 0.18 9.47 2.28
CA TYR A 141 0.96 9.48 1.05
C TYR A 141 0.22 10.16 -0.09
N ALA A 142 0.97 10.56 -1.10
CA ALA A 142 0.49 10.95 -2.41
C ALA A 142 1.34 10.29 -3.49
N ASN A 143 0.75 9.99 -4.63
CA ASN A 143 1.47 9.49 -5.79
C ASN A 143 0.92 10.04 -7.10
N ILE A 144 1.78 9.98 -8.10
CA ILE A 144 1.46 10.26 -9.49
C ILE A 144 1.91 9.07 -10.33
N ALA A 145 1.04 8.61 -11.21
CA ALA A 145 1.33 7.48 -12.08
C ALA A 145 0.90 7.77 -13.52
N ARG A 146 1.49 7.05 -14.47
CA ARG A 146 1.11 7.08 -15.87
C ARG A 146 0.63 5.71 -16.33
N GLY A 147 -0.57 5.64 -16.90
CA GLY A 147 -1.12 4.47 -17.56
C GLY A 147 -0.68 4.35 -19.01
N PHE A 148 -0.26 3.15 -19.40
CA PHE A 148 0.15 2.76 -20.74
C PHE A 148 -0.95 1.90 -21.37
N ASN A 149 -2.04 2.53 -21.77
CA ASN A 149 -3.05 1.96 -22.65
C ASN A 149 -3.69 3.08 -23.49
N ASN A 150 -3.47 3.06 -24.80
CA ASN A 150 -3.95 4.12 -25.70
C ASN A 150 -5.47 4.17 -25.83
N GLU A 151 -6.17 3.04 -25.67
CA GLU A 151 -7.63 2.99 -25.73
C GLU A 151 -8.24 3.62 -24.49
N VAL A 152 -7.74 3.24 -23.30
CA VAL A 152 -8.13 3.83 -22.02
C VAL A 152 -7.82 5.34 -21.99
N ASN A 153 -6.64 5.73 -22.47
CA ASN A 153 -6.16 7.11 -22.41
C ASN A 153 -6.90 8.07 -23.35
N LYS A 154 -7.71 7.57 -24.30
CA LYS A 154 -8.62 8.41 -25.10
C LYS A 154 -9.78 8.94 -24.25
N GLU A 155 -10.15 8.21 -23.21
CA GLU A 155 -11.35 8.50 -22.41
C GLU A 155 -11.05 8.95 -20.97
N TYR A 156 -9.92 8.51 -20.45
CA TYR A 156 -9.43 8.78 -19.10
C TYR A 156 -8.06 9.46 -19.17
N TRP A 157 -7.72 10.19 -18.11
CA TRP A 157 -6.42 10.83 -18.04
C TRP A 157 -5.32 9.77 -17.98
N ALA A 158 -4.33 9.91 -18.85
CA ALA A 158 -3.15 9.05 -18.86
C ALA A 158 -2.31 9.20 -17.59
N VAL A 159 -2.44 10.33 -16.88
CA VAL A 159 -1.76 10.62 -15.63
C VAL A 159 -2.76 10.57 -14.48
N GLU A 160 -2.49 9.73 -13.49
CA GLU A 160 -3.36 9.40 -12.38
C GLU A 160 -2.76 9.92 -11.06
N PRO A 161 -3.30 11.01 -10.47
CA PRO A 161 -2.97 11.40 -9.11
C PRO A 161 -3.76 10.55 -8.10
N ASN A 162 -3.11 10.13 -7.01
CA ASN A 162 -3.72 9.40 -5.90
C ASN A 162 -3.13 9.85 -4.56
N ALA A 163 -3.93 9.79 -3.50
CA ALA A 163 -3.50 10.05 -2.13
C ALA A 163 -4.20 9.10 -1.15
N GLY A 164 -3.57 8.80 -0.03
CA GLY A 164 -4.10 7.81 0.90
C GLY A 164 -3.57 7.99 2.31
N VAL A 165 -4.13 7.21 3.23
CA VAL A 165 -3.59 7.02 4.56
C VAL A 165 -3.47 5.52 4.79
N ARG A 166 -2.23 5.05 4.84
CA ARG A 166 -1.87 3.67 5.18
C ARG A 166 -1.96 3.49 6.71
N LEU A 167 -2.70 2.48 7.14
CA LEU A 167 -2.61 1.93 8.49
C LEU A 167 -1.96 0.56 8.40
N GLY A 168 -0.87 0.36 9.13
CA GLY A 168 -0.07 -0.86 9.08
C GLY A 168 0.12 -1.51 10.44
N PHE A 169 0.36 -2.82 10.43
CA PHE A 169 0.69 -3.61 11.61
C PHE A 169 1.89 -4.50 11.33
N ARG A 170 2.98 -4.29 12.07
CA ARG A 170 4.24 -5.04 11.92
C ARG A 170 4.31 -6.29 12.79
N PHE A 171 4.92 -7.37 12.26
CA PHE A 171 5.08 -8.66 12.92
C PHE A 171 6.32 -9.46 12.47
#